data_AF-A0A0F2J8I0-F1
#
_entry.id   AF-A0A0F2J8I0-F1
#
_cell.length_a   1.000
_cell.length_b   1.000
_cell.length_c   1.000
_cell.angle_alpha   90.00
_cell.angle_beta   90.00
_cell.angle_gamma   90.00
#
_symmetry.space_group_name_H-M   'P 1'
#
loop_
_entity.id
_entity.type
_entity.pdbx_description
1 polymer ?
#
loop_
_entity_poly.entity_id
_entity_poly.type
_entity_poly.pdbx_seq_one_letter_code
_entity_poly.pdbx_strand_id
1 'polypeptide(L)'
;MVSVLNGVRLAVIGGDDRELYLIPELIKQGAYIVGVGYEKASPIPGMVLASSALEAIDQVDALLFPMFGTDERGGGVFGFFHRLE
;
A
#
# COMPACT_ATOMS: atom_id res chain seq x y z
N MET A 1 9.93 7.33 21.16
CA MET A 1 9.02 7.84 20.10
C MET A 1 7.68 7.18 20.30
N VAL A 2 6.59 7.94 20.21
CA VAL A 2 5.23 7.38 20.22
C VAL A 2 4.95 6.85 18.81
N SER A 3 4.63 5.57 18.68
CA SER A 3 4.24 4.93 17.43
C SER A 3 2.78 5.26 17.13
N VAL A 4 2.55 6.29 16.31
CA VAL A 4 1.21 6.84 16.06
C VAL A 4 0.33 5.87 15.27
N LEU A 5 0.93 4.92 14.54
CA LEU A 5 0.22 3.94 13.72
C LEU A 5 0.21 2.53 14.33
N ASN A 6 0.53 2.39 15.62
CA ASN A 6 0.60 1.07 16.25
C ASN A 6 -0.75 0.35 16.19
N GLY A 7 -0.76 -0.85 15.60
CA GLY A 7 -1.96 -1.65 15.42
C GLY A 7 -2.83 -1.27 14.23
N VAL A 8 -2.45 -0.25 13.45
CA VAL A 8 -3.13 0.14 12.21
C VAL A 8 -2.63 -0.74 11.07
N ARG A 9 -3.54 -1.35 10.33
CA ARG A 9 -3.26 -2.18 9.16
C ARG A 9 -3.56 -1.39 7.89
N LEU A 10 -2.57 -1.21 7.03
CA LEU A 10 -2.71 -0.44 5.80
C LEU A 10 -2.39 -1.31 4.59
N ALA A 11 -3.23 -1.23 3.56
CA ALA A 11 -2.83 -1.70 2.24
C ALA A 11 -2.27 -0.51 1.45
N VAL A 12 -1.01 -0.60 1.04
CA VAL A 12 -0.42 0.34 0.09
C VAL A 12 -0.57 -0.29 -1.29
N ILE A 13 -1.38 0.33 -2.14
CA ILE A 13 -1.73 -0.21 -3.46
C ILE A 13 -1.05 0.66 -4.50
N GLY A 14 -0.09 0.10 -5.24
CA GLY A 14 0.65 0.86 -6.22
C GLY A 14 1.65 0.02 -6.99
N GLY A 15 2.90 0.45 -6.98
CA GLY A 15 3.99 -0.13 -7.78
C GLY A 15 4.96 0.93 -8.29
N ASP A 16 4.88 2.16 -7.77
CA ASP A 16 5.78 3.26 -8.09
C ASP A 16 6.94 3.30 -7.08
N ASP A 17 8.14 3.61 -7.57
CA ASP A 17 9.36 3.64 -6.76
C ASP A 17 9.28 4.63 -5.58
N ARG A 18 8.46 5.68 -5.68
CA ARG A 18 8.28 6.68 -4.60
C ARG A 18 7.62 6.07 -3.36
N GLU A 19 6.75 5.08 -3.53
CA GLU A 19 6.03 4.44 -2.42
C GLU A 19 6.97 3.51 -1.62
N LEU A 20 8.04 3.02 -2.25
CA LEU A 20 9.07 2.22 -1.60
C LEU A 20 9.80 2.99 -0.48
N TYR A 21 9.81 4.33 -0.54
CA TYR A 21 10.36 5.16 0.53
C TYR A 21 9.37 5.40 1.67
N LEU A 22 8.06 5.38 1.36
CA LEU A 22 7.00 5.63 2.33
C LEU A 22 6.76 4.41 3.23
N ILE A 23 6.75 3.21 2.64
CA ILE A 23 6.43 1.97 3.34
C ILE A 23 7.32 1.75 4.59
N PRO A 24 8.66 1.89 4.53
CA PRO A 24 9.52 1.74 5.70
C PRO A 24 9.20 2.72 6.83
N GLU A 25 8.81 3.95 6.50
CA GLU A 25 8.47 4.96 7.52
C GLU A 25 7.15 4.63 8.21
N LEU A 26 6.16 4.12 7.49
CA LEU A 26 4.90 3.65 8.08
C LEU A 26 5.14 2.46 9.02
N ILE A 27 5.99 1.51 8.63
CA ILE A 27 6.39 0.37 9.47
C ILE A 27 7.10 0.85 10.74
N LYS A 28 8.03 1.81 10.62
CA LYS A 28 8.69 2.43 11.79
C LYS A 28 7.72 3.08 12.76
N GLN A 29 6.58 3.57 12.26
CA GLN A 29 5.49 4.13 13.08
C GLN A 29 4.57 3.07 13.70
N GLY A 30 4.83 1.77 13.46
CA GLY A 30 4.09 0.65 14.03
C GLY A 30 2.94 0.13 13.16
N ALA A 31 2.82 0.59 11.92
CA ALA A 31 1.80 0.09 11.00
C ALA A 31 2.14 -1.31 10.50
N TYR A 32 1.11 -2.14 10.34
CA TYR A 32 1.20 -3.39 9.58
C TYR A 32 0.89 -3.10 8.12
N ILE A 33 1.81 -3.43 7.21
CA ILE A 33 1.69 -3.07 5.79
C ILE A 33 1.46 -4.30 4.91
N VAL A 34 0.40 -4.23 4.12
CA VAL A 34 0.14 -5.11 2.97
C VAL A 34 0.43 -4.32 1.69
N GLY A 35 1.40 -4.75 0.90
CA GLY A 35 1.72 -4.18 -0.40
C GLY A 35 1.02 -4.92 -1.53
N VAL A 36 0.48 -4.18 -2.50
CA VAL A 36 -0.09 -4.72 -3.75
C VAL A 36 0.57 -4.04 -4.94
N GLY A 37 1.09 -4.81 -5.90
CA GLY A 37 1.77 -4.28 -7.09
C GLY A 37 3.28 -4.05 -6.95
N TYR A 38 3.90 -4.57 -5.89
CA TYR A 38 5.35 -4.46 -5.61
C TYR A 38 6.12 -5.76 -5.80
N GLU A 39 5.62 -6.68 -6.62
CA GLU A 39 6.20 -8.02 -6.81
C GLU A 39 7.62 -7.97 -7.40
N LYS A 40 7.94 -6.87 -8.08
CA LYS A 40 9.26 -6.61 -8.69
C LYS A 40 10.18 -5.75 -7.83
N ALA A 41 9.68 -5.22 -6.71
CA ALA A 41 10.49 -4.41 -5.81
C ALA A 41 11.45 -5.28 -5.00
N SER A 42 12.56 -4.68 -4.56
CA SER A 42 13.42 -5.31 -3.56
C SER A 42 12.62 -5.59 -2.28
N PRO A 43 12.85 -6.73 -1.60
CA PRO A 43 12.11 -7.06 -0.38
C PRO A 43 12.22 -5.96 0.67
N ILE A 44 11.07 -5.50 1.18
CA ILE A 44 10.99 -4.54 2.28
C ILE A 44 10.69 -5.31 3.57
N PRO A 45 11.62 -5.33 4.55
CA PRO A 45 11.37 -6.00 5.82
C PRO A 45 10.13 -5.42 6.52
N GLY A 46 9.23 -6.31 6.96
CA GLY A 46 8.00 -5.93 7.66
C GLY A 46 6.80 -5.64 6.74
N MET A 47 6.96 -5.70 5.42
CA MET A 47 5.87 -5.67 4.45
C MET A 47 5.45 -7.08 4.06
N VAL A 48 4.13 -7.32 3.98
CA VAL A 48 3.55 -8.53 3.37
C VAL A 48 3.06 -8.18 1.98
N LEU A 49 3.28 -9.06 0.99
CA LEU A 49 2.73 -8.88 -0.36
C LEU A 49 1.41 -9.64 -0.50
N ALA A 50 0.41 -8.98 -1.07
CA ALA A 50 -0.83 -9.60 -1.51
C ALA A 50 -0.90 -9.61 -3.05
N SER A 51 -1.51 -10.65 -3.61
CA SER A 51 -1.59 -10.86 -5.06
C SER A 51 -2.59 -9.94 -5.75
N SER A 52 -3.52 -9.35 -4.97
CA SER A 52 -4.52 -8.43 -5.49
C SER A 52 -5.02 -7.48 -4.41
N ALA A 53 -5.60 -6.35 -4.83
CA ALA A 53 -6.26 -5.42 -3.92
C ALA A 53 -7.46 -6.07 -3.21
N LEU A 54 -8.15 -7.00 -3.88
CA LEU A 54 -9.28 -7.73 -3.29
C LEU A 54 -8.83 -8.64 -2.14
N GLU A 55 -7.66 -9.28 -2.26
CA GLU A 55 -7.09 -10.05 -1.16
C GLU A 55 -6.64 -9.15 0.01
N ALA A 56 -6.15 -7.95 -0.29
CA ALA A 56 -5.65 -7.03 0.71
C ALA A 56 -6.78 -6.40 1.55
N ILE A 57 -7.95 -6.11 0.97
CA ILE A 57 -9.05 -5.40 1.67
C ILE A 57 -9.58 -6.17 2.89
N ASP A 58 -9.52 -7.49 2.88
CA ASP A 58 -10.01 -8.33 3.99
C ASP A 58 -9.09 -8.28 5.21
N GLN A 59 -7.89 -7.72 5.06
CA GLN A 59 -6.81 -7.81 6.04
C GLN A 59 -6.44 -6.45 6.66
N VAL A 60 -7.01 -5.34 6.15
CA VAL A 60 -6.55 -3.98 6.48
C VAL A 60 -7.68 -3.07 6.95
N ASP A 61 -7.31 -1.99 7.65
CA ASP A 61 -8.26 -0.99 8.16
C ASP A 61 -8.44 0.17 7.17
N ALA A 62 -7.43 0.43 6.34
CA ALA A 62 -7.49 1.47 5.32
C ALA A 62 -6.64 1.14 4.09
N LEU A 63 -7.03 1.74 2.95
CA LEU A 63 -6.29 1.68 1.70
C LEU A 63 -5.56 3.00 1.47
N LEU A 64 -4.27 2.91 1.13
CA LEU A 64 -3.45 4.02 0.73
C LEU A 64 -3.14 3.88 -0.77
N PHE A 65 -3.71 4.78 -1.55
CA PHE A 65 -3.47 4.87 -2.99
C PHE A 65 -2.47 5.99 -3.31
N PRO A 66 -1.64 5.84 -4.37
CA PRO A 66 -0.87 6.95 -4.92
C PRO A 66 -1.81 8.07 -5.31
N MET A 67 -1.37 9.32 -5.11
CA MET A 67 -2.13 10.49 -5.56
C MET A 67 -2.17 10.65 -7.09
N PHE A 68 -1.45 9.83 -7.85
CA PHE A 68 -1.38 10.01 -9.29
C PHE A 68 -2.73 9.67 -9.93
N GLY A 69 -3.34 10.65 -10.59
CA GLY A 69 -4.65 10.50 -11.21
C GLY A 69 -5.83 10.91 -10.32
N THR A 70 -5.60 11.41 -9.10
CA THR A 70 -6.64 11.96 -8.22
C THR A 70 -6.86 13.45 -8.51
N ASP A 71 -8.09 13.83 -8.79
CA ASP A 71 -8.51 15.21 -8.96
C ASP A 71 -8.69 15.96 -7.62
N GLU A 72 -8.97 17.26 -7.71
CA GLU A 72 -9.19 18.15 -6.57
C GLU A 72 -10.38 17.77 -5.66
N ARG A 73 -11.25 16.86 -6.11
CA ARG A 73 -12.41 16.34 -5.37
C ARG A 73 -12.13 14.98 -4.74
N GLY A 74 -10.90 14.48 -4.86
CA GLY A 74 -10.53 13.13 -4.45
C GLY A 74 -10.97 12.04 -5.44
N GLY A 75 -11.51 12.43 -6.60
CA GLY A 75 -11.89 11.51 -7.68
C GLY A 75 -10.66 11.08 -8.45
N GLY A 76 -10.27 9.81 -8.33
CA GLY A 76 -9.18 9.23 -9.09
C GLY A 76 -9.62 8.10 -10.01
N VAL A 77 -9.10 8.05 -11.23
CA VAL A 77 -9.22 6.85 -12.07
C VAL A 77 -8.07 5.93 -11.72
N PHE A 78 -8.33 4.96 -10.86
CA PHE A 78 -7.40 3.89 -10.56
C PHE A 78 -7.71 2.69 -11.46
N GLY A 79 -6.84 2.45 -12.44
CA GLY A 79 -6.89 1.23 -13.23
C GLY A 79 -6.31 0.07 -12.43
N PHE A 80 -7.16 -0.77 -11.83
CA PHE A 80 -6.73 -2.08 -11.34
C PHE A 80 -6.52 -2.99 -12.54
N PHE A 81 -5.30 -3.01 -13.09
CA PHE A 81 -4.94 -4.00 -14.10
C PHE A 81 -4.76 -5.36 -13.42
N HIS A 82 -5.86 -6.10 -13.29
CA HIS A 82 -5.77 -7.55 -13.08
C HIS A 82 -5.26 -8.13 -14.39
N ARG A 83 -3.98 -8.50 -14.44
CA ARG A 83 -3.43 -9.24 -15.57
C ARG A 83 -4.06 -10.63 -15.52
N LEU A 84 -5.05 -10.88 -16.38
CA LEU A 84 -5.50 -12.21 -16.72
C LEU A 84 -4.39 -12.87 -17.54
N GLU A 85 -3.54 -13.65 -16.88
CA GLU A 85 -2.72 -14.70 -17.51
C GLU A 85 -3.25 -16.06 -17.06
#